data_AF-A0A6A6E432-F1
#
_entry.id   AF-A0A6A6E432-F1
#
_cell.length_a   1.000
_cell.length_b   1.000
_cell.length_c   1.000
_cell.angle_alpha   90.00
_cell.angle_beta   90.00
_cell.angle_gamma   90.00
#
_symmetry.space_group_name_H-M   'P 1'
#
loop_
_entity.id
_entity.type
_entity.pdbx_description
1 polymer ?
#
loop_
_entity_poly.entity_id
_entity_poly.type
_entity_poly.pdbx_seq_one_letter_code
_entity_poly.pdbx_strand_id
1 'polypeptide(L)'
;MSVPWKYRNIGDFHRYYSEEKRAPVLTLVIGGNHEASNYFSELYHGGWLAPNIYYLGAANVLRYGPFRIAGLSGIFKGSDYRKPRRERLPYDRNEIRSIFHVREYDVSKLLQVRFPVDIGISHDWPRRVEWFGDYKKLFADRPSFFESAKIDNLGSAPAEQVMNLLRSKYWFSGHMHVKYSAVMEHKDNTVEDVFKDLAISNELRAQLPMSMFGVASRKKKSAPKSPPLDITNTVTHFLALDKPGPNREFLELLEVNSCCKVGDTSTNPYMQKTPEGKFNLHYDEEWLSIIRSSEDGSDIEDVSLNIALEKSHAAYTNTVSQNLRWIQTNITAKGLLKIPENFKKHAPIYDPNEKVRTSEQPCEFPNTQTEEFCKMLQIWNNFSAGEDVTEVDNYIVFE
;
A
#
# COMPACT_ATOMS: atom_id res chain seq x y z
N MET A 1 13.45 -4.90 13.05
CA MET A 1 13.71 -5.40 11.69
C MET A 1 13.88 -6.93 11.65
N SER A 2 13.21 -7.61 10.72
CA SER A 2 13.32 -9.06 10.49
C SER A 2 14.47 -9.39 9.54
N VAL A 3 15.70 -9.36 10.06
CA VAL A 3 16.93 -9.72 9.34
C VAL A 3 17.77 -10.64 10.23
N PRO A 4 18.41 -11.70 9.68
CA PRO A 4 19.33 -12.53 10.43
C PRO A 4 20.40 -11.69 11.11
N TRP A 5 20.71 -11.98 12.38
CA TRP A 5 21.57 -11.16 13.22
C TRP A 5 22.86 -10.66 12.54
N LYS A 6 23.60 -11.58 11.93
CA LYS A 6 24.89 -11.31 11.26
C LYS A 6 24.82 -10.36 10.06
N TYR A 7 23.63 -10.09 9.54
CA TYR A 7 23.42 -9.20 8.39
C TYR A 7 22.72 -7.90 8.78
N ARG A 8 22.44 -7.67 10.06
CA ARG A 8 21.84 -6.41 10.53
C ARG A 8 22.87 -5.29 10.40
N ASN A 9 22.45 -4.18 9.81
CA ASN A 9 23.22 -2.95 9.71
C ASN A 9 22.24 -1.79 9.89
N ILE A 10 22.71 -0.69 10.51
CA ILE A 10 21.92 0.53 10.73
C ILE A 10 21.58 1.24 9.40
N GLY A 11 22.44 1.10 8.40
CA GLY A 11 22.30 1.79 7.12
C GLY A 11 22.37 3.32 7.27
N ASP A 12 21.79 4.06 6.33
CA ASP A 12 21.97 5.51 6.24
C ASP A 12 20.78 6.33 6.78
N PHE A 13 19.63 5.70 7.02
CA PHE A 13 18.39 6.41 7.31
C PHE A 13 18.48 7.27 8.59
N HIS A 14 19.27 6.84 9.58
CA HIS A 14 19.46 7.59 10.83
C HIS A 14 19.97 9.03 10.61
N ARG A 15 20.72 9.29 9.51
CA ARG A 15 21.23 10.62 9.15
C ARG A 15 20.15 11.53 8.57
N TYR A 16 19.12 10.95 7.96
CA TYR A 16 17.95 11.70 7.49
C TYR A 16 17.00 11.98 8.66
N TYR A 17 16.80 11.01 9.54
CA TYR A 17 16.02 11.18 10.76
C TYR A 17 16.61 12.25 11.69
N SER A 18 17.94 12.28 11.85
CA SER A 18 18.65 13.29 12.63
C SER A 18 18.67 14.68 11.99
N GLU A 19 18.29 14.77 10.70
CA GLU A 19 18.38 15.95 9.84
C GLU A 19 19.82 16.38 9.51
N GLU A 20 20.82 15.52 9.73
CA GLU A 20 22.18 15.70 9.19
C GLU A 20 22.17 15.69 7.65
N LYS A 21 21.26 14.91 7.06
CA LYS A 21 20.97 14.86 5.63
C LYS A 21 19.52 15.18 5.35
N ARG A 22 19.26 15.75 4.17
CA ARG A 22 17.92 15.97 3.62
C ARG A 22 17.82 15.33 2.24
N ALA A 23 16.71 14.66 1.94
CA ALA A 23 16.50 14.10 0.61
C ALA A 23 16.38 15.24 -0.43
N PRO A 24 17.11 15.20 -1.56
CA PRO A 24 17.12 16.28 -2.54
C PRO A 24 15.83 16.37 -3.36
N VAL A 25 15.06 15.28 -3.40
CA VAL A 25 13.78 15.17 -4.11
C VAL A 25 12.75 14.56 -3.17
N LEU A 26 11.48 14.96 -3.33
CA LEU A 26 10.38 14.34 -2.59
C LEU A 26 10.42 12.84 -2.84
N THR A 27 10.60 12.09 -1.75
CA THR A 27 10.76 10.64 -1.80
C THR A 27 9.54 10.01 -1.16
N LEU A 28 8.71 9.38 -1.98
CA LEU A 28 7.59 8.57 -1.52
C LEU A 28 8.08 7.14 -1.26
N VAL A 29 7.72 6.58 -0.10
CA VAL A 29 8.20 5.28 0.38
C VAL A 29 7.00 4.39 0.71
N ILE A 30 7.08 3.10 0.35
CA ILE A 30 6.24 2.04 0.91
C ILE A 30 7.11 1.07 1.71
N GLY A 31 6.53 0.33 2.64
CA GLY A 31 7.25 -0.64 3.44
C GLY A 31 7.49 -1.95 2.68
N GLY A 32 8.65 -2.57 2.88
CA GLY A 32 8.95 -3.93 2.46
C GLY A 32 9.08 -4.88 3.65
N ASN A 33 9.94 -5.89 3.51
CA ASN A 33 10.19 -6.90 4.55
C ASN A 33 11.40 -6.58 5.46
N HIS A 34 12.19 -5.57 5.14
CA HIS A 34 13.39 -5.17 5.89
C HIS A 34 13.25 -3.74 6.43
N GLU A 35 12.27 -3.54 7.32
CA GLU A 35 11.96 -2.22 7.85
C GLU A 35 12.28 -2.08 9.34
N ALA A 36 12.39 -0.83 9.79
CA ALA A 36 12.10 -0.45 11.17
C ALA A 36 10.59 -0.55 11.40
N SER A 37 10.09 -1.78 11.55
CA SER A 37 8.65 -2.07 11.53
C SER A 37 7.84 -1.34 12.60
N ASN A 38 8.45 -1.05 13.76
CA ASN A 38 7.83 -0.20 14.78
C ASN A 38 7.57 1.21 14.25
N TYR A 39 8.58 1.85 13.66
CA TYR A 39 8.45 3.21 13.15
C TYR A 39 7.45 3.30 11.99
N PHE A 40 7.44 2.30 11.11
CA PHE A 40 6.43 2.21 10.04
C PHE A 40 5.02 1.96 10.60
N SER A 41 4.87 1.19 11.68
CA SER A 41 3.57 0.94 12.29
C SER A 41 2.97 2.18 12.98
N GLU A 42 3.82 3.05 13.54
CA GLU A 42 3.40 4.33 14.13
C GLU A 42 2.80 5.28 13.08
N LEU A 43 3.12 5.09 11.79
CA LEU A 43 2.67 5.88 10.64
C LEU A 43 1.72 5.08 9.74
N TYR A 44 0.79 4.33 10.33
CA TYR A 44 -0.11 3.42 9.61
C TYR A 44 -0.90 4.10 8.47
N HIS A 45 -1.37 5.33 8.68
CA HIS A 45 -2.10 6.13 7.67
C HIS A 45 -1.18 6.98 6.76
N GLY A 46 0.13 6.79 6.87
CA GLY A 46 1.15 7.57 6.18
C GLY A 46 1.65 8.77 6.99
N GLY A 47 2.85 9.23 6.67
CA GLY A 47 3.47 10.35 7.36
C GLY A 47 4.93 10.57 6.95
N TRP A 48 5.48 11.71 7.35
CA TRP A 48 6.88 12.05 7.14
C TRP A 48 7.77 11.19 8.03
N LEU A 49 8.65 10.42 7.39
CA LEU A 49 9.73 9.67 8.05
C LEU A 49 10.94 10.57 8.38
N ALA A 50 11.13 11.59 7.55
CA ALA A 50 12.16 12.62 7.65
C ALA A 50 11.77 13.77 6.72
N PRO A 51 12.43 14.94 6.78
CA PRO A 51 12.16 16.01 5.83
C PRO A 51 12.32 15.53 4.38
N ASN A 52 11.26 15.72 3.58
CA ASN A 52 11.18 15.32 2.17
C ASN A 52 11.14 13.80 1.91
N ILE A 53 10.90 12.97 2.94
CA ILE A 53 10.70 11.51 2.83
C ILE A 53 9.34 11.15 3.46
N TYR A 54 8.35 10.79 2.64
CA TYR A 54 7.00 10.48 3.07
C TYR A 54 6.70 8.99 2.90
N TYR A 55 6.35 8.32 4.00
CA TYR A 55 5.83 6.96 3.97
C TYR A 55 4.33 6.98 3.66
N LEU A 56 3.91 6.15 2.70
CA LEU A 56 2.50 6.09 2.31
C LEU A 56 1.62 5.47 3.39
N GLY A 57 2.15 4.67 4.32
CA GLY A 57 1.32 3.90 5.24
C GLY A 57 1.15 2.45 4.78
N ALA A 58 0.32 1.69 5.50
CA ALA A 58 0.05 0.29 5.16
C ALA A 58 -0.60 0.16 3.76
N ALA A 59 -1.55 1.05 3.47
CA ALA A 59 -2.11 1.30 2.15
C ALA A 59 -2.56 2.75 2.07
N ASN A 60 -2.46 3.39 0.89
CA ASN A 60 -2.86 4.79 0.71
C ASN A 60 -3.10 5.16 -0.75
N VAL A 61 -3.84 6.24 -0.98
CA VAL A 61 -3.89 6.95 -2.25
C VAL A 61 -3.67 8.45 -2.01
N LEU A 62 -2.63 9.01 -2.62
CA LEU A 62 -2.23 10.40 -2.48
C LEU A 62 -2.30 11.14 -3.81
N ARG A 63 -2.28 12.47 -3.72
CA ARG A 63 -2.25 13.38 -4.86
C ARG A 63 -0.95 14.20 -4.88
N TYR A 64 -0.32 14.28 -6.05
CA TYR A 64 0.81 15.16 -6.33
C TYR A 64 0.51 15.96 -7.60
N GLY A 65 -0.13 17.11 -7.46
CA GLY A 65 -0.66 17.84 -8.61
C GLY A 65 -1.70 16.99 -9.36
N PRO A 66 -1.54 16.77 -10.68
CA PRO A 66 -2.46 15.95 -11.45
C PRO A 66 -2.30 14.46 -11.20
N PHE A 67 -1.24 14.02 -10.52
CA PHE A 67 -0.93 12.60 -10.36
C PHE A 67 -1.64 12.02 -9.13
N ARG A 68 -2.25 10.86 -9.31
CA ARG A 68 -2.83 10.04 -8.25
C ARG A 68 -2.01 8.77 -8.05
N ILE A 69 -1.53 8.55 -6.83
CA ILE A 69 -0.52 7.54 -6.52
C ILE A 69 -1.07 6.62 -5.43
N ALA A 70 -1.22 5.33 -5.74
CA ALA A 70 -1.64 4.30 -4.79
C ALA A 70 -0.43 3.47 -4.31
N GLY A 71 -0.37 3.17 -3.03
CA GLY A 71 0.66 2.33 -2.43
C GLY A 71 0.08 1.20 -1.60
N LEU A 72 0.72 0.03 -1.67
CA LEU A 72 0.45 -1.13 -0.82
C LEU A 72 1.77 -1.63 -0.22
N SER A 73 1.93 -1.43 1.09
CA SER A 73 3.14 -1.80 1.82
C SER A 73 3.11 -3.28 2.23
N GLY A 74 4.29 -3.89 2.29
CA GLY A 74 4.53 -5.21 2.84
C GLY A 74 4.64 -6.33 1.81
N ILE A 75 4.80 -7.55 2.31
CA ILE A 75 4.84 -8.78 1.50
C ILE A 75 3.63 -9.66 1.76
N PHE A 76 3.22 -10.46 0.77
CA PHE A 76 2.07 -11.32 0.94
C PHE A 76 2.42 -12.64 1.64
N LYS A 77 1.69 -12.93 2.72
CA LYS A 77 1.72 -14.25 3.37
C LYS A 77 0.30 -14.72 3.64
N GLY A 78 -0.15 -15.75 2.91
CA GLY A 78 -1.53 -16.22 2.96
C GLY A 78 -2.04 -16.61 4.36
N SER A 79 -1.16 -17.12 5.24
CA SER A 79 -1.52 -17.49 6.62
C SER A 79 -1.83 -16.30 7.53
N ASP A 80 -1.36 -15.11 7.19
CA ASP A 80 -1.55 -13.90 8.00
C ASP A 80 -2.50 -12.89 7.36
N TYR A 81 -2.83 -13.07 6.08
CA TYR A 81 -3.61 -12.12 5.29
C TYR A 81 -4.95 -11.73 5.93
N ARG A 82 -5.70 -12.70 6.47
CA ARG A 82 -7.01 -12.45 7.13
C ARG A 82 -6.92 -12.21 8.63
N LYS A 83 -5.73 -12.25 9.22
CA LYS A 83 -5.59 -11.98 10.65
C LYS A 83 -5.78 -10.48 10.90
N PRO A 84 -6.26 -10.06 12.08
CA PRO A 84 -6.15 -8.67 12.48
C PRO A 84 -4.66 -8.27 12.62
N ARG A 85 -4.38 -6.98 12.53
CA ARG A 85 -3.06 -6.43 12.86
C ARG A 85 -3.03 -6.14 14.36
N ARG A 86 -2.27 -6.93 15.12
CA ARG A 86 -2.17 -6.84 16.58
C ARG A 86 -0.72 -6.80 17.07
N GLU A 87 0.23 -6.90 16.15
CA GLU A 87 1.66 -6.88 16.46
C GLU A 87 2.05 -5.56 17.11
N ARG A 88 2.64 -5.62 18.30
CA ARG A 88 3.08 -4.45 19.06
C ARG A 88 4.38 -4.73 19.80
N LEU A 89 5.15 -3.69 20.13
CA LEU A 89 6.40 -3.88 20.88
C LEU A 89 6.07 -4.32 22.31
N PRO A 90 6.91 -5.19 22.93
CA PRO A 90 8.04 -5.91 22.32
C PRO A 90 7.57 -7.06 21.43
N TYR A 91 8.11 -7.17 20.22
CA TYR A 91 7.71 -8.22 19.27
C TYR A 91 8.29 -9.58 19.64
N ASP A 92 7.48 -10.63 19.57
CA ASP A 92 8.00 -11.99 19.52
C ASP A 92 8.61 -12.34 18.13
N ARG A 93 9.09 -13.58 17.99
CA ARG A 93 9.73 -14.06 16.74
C ARG A 93 8.76 -14.15 15.55
N ASN A 94 7.47 -14.32 15.80
CA ASN A 94 6.42 -14.38 14.80
C ASN A 94 5.94 -12.97 14.45
N GLU A 95 5.69 -12.12 15.44
CA GLU A 95 5.21 -10.75 15.25
C GLU A 95 6.19 -9.90 14.44
N ILE A 96 7.50 -10.03 14.70
CA ILE A 96 8.50 -9.31 13.90
C ILE A 96 8.50 -9.71 12.42
N ARG A 97 7.97 -10.89 12.09
CA ARG A 97 7.79 -11.36 10.71
C ARG A 97 6.42 -10.99 10.16
N SER A 98 5.37 -11.07 10.96
CA SER A 98 4.01 -10.82 10.49
C SER A 98 3.67 -9.33 10.39
N ILE A 99 4.35 -8.46 11.13
CA ILE A 99 4.07 -7.01 11.16
C ILE A 99 4.10 -6.34 9.78
N PHE A 100 4.99 -6.78 8.88
CA PHE A 100 5.07 -6.24 7.52
C PHE A 100 4.33 -7.09 6.49
N HIS A 101 3.58 -8.11 6.91
CA HIS A 101 2.74 -8.85 5.97
C HIS A 101 1.51 -8.01 5.59
N VAL A 102 1.11 -8.09 4.33
CA VAL A 102 -0.13 -7.48 3.80
C VAL A 102 -1.36 -8.03 4.53
N ARG A 103 -2.36 -7.19 4.78
CA ARG A 103 -3.64 -7.57 5.41
C ARG A 103 -4.82 -7.34 4.49
N GLU A 104 -5.84 -8.18 4.61
CA GLU A 104 -7.10 -8.09 3.87
C GLU A 104 -7.81 -6.76 4.14
N TYR A 105 -7.71 -6.25 5.38
CA TYR A 105 -8.24 -4.94 5.76
C TYR A 105 -7.62 -3.77 4.98
N ASP A 106 -6.31 -3.81 4.73
CA ASP A 106 -5.60 -2.77 3.98
C ASP A 106 -5.98 -2.82 2.49
N VAL A 107 -6.07 -4.04 1.96
CA VAL A 107 -6.41 -4.31 0.55
C VAL A 107 -7.87 -4.01 0.25
N SER A 108 -8.79 -4.33 1.16
CA SER A 108 -10.22 -4.07 0.96
C SER A 108 -10.51 -2.58 0.79
N LYS A 109 -9.72 -1.68 1.39
CA LYS A 109 -9.81 -0.23 1.18
C LYS A 109 -9.37 0.18 -0.23
N LEU A 110 -8.25 -0.36 -0.72
CA LEU A 110 -7.82 -0.10 -2.11
C LEU A 110 -8.83 -0.66 -3.12
N LEU A 111 -9.49 -1.77 -2.80
CA LEU A 111 -10.51 -2.36 -3.66
C LEU A 111 -11.83 -1.56 -3.73
N GLN A 112 -11.95 -0.51 -2.92
CA GLN A 112 -13.11 0.40 -2.92
C GLN A 112 -12.89 1.62 -3.82
N VAL A 113 -11.67 1.86 -4.31
CA VAL A 113 -11.33 2.99 -5.19
C VAL A 113 -12.06 2.85 -6.53
N ARG A 114 -12.70 3.95 -6.97
CA ARG A 114 -13.53 4.02 -8.17
C ARG A 114 -12.97 4.93 -9.24
N PHE A 115 -12.12 5.90 -8.88
CA PHE A 115 -11.51 6.79 -9.87
C PHE A 115 -10.13 6.30 -10.35
N PRO A 116 -9.70 6.69 -11.56
CA PRO A 116 -8.39 6.34 -12.12
C PRO A 116 -7.22 6.65 -11.18
N VAL A 117 -6.22 5.77 -11.20
CA VAL A 117 -4.93 5.92 -10.51
C VAL A 117 -3.82 5.92 -11.56
N ASP A 118 -2.87 6.85 -11.45
CA ASP A 118 -1.75 6.94 -12.39
C ASP A 118 -0.68 5.90 -12.11
N ILE A 119 -0.31 5.80 -10.83
CA ILE A 119 0.84 5.04 -10.36
C ILE A 119 0.38 4.13 -9.21
N GLY A 120 0.53 2.82 -9.39
CA GLY A 120 0.44 1.84 -8.32
C GLY A 120 1.83 1.42 -7.86
N ILE A 121 2.01 1.17 -6.56
CA ILE A 121 3.28 0.73 -5.98
C ILE A 121 3.02 -0.40 -4.99
N SER A 122 3.74 -1.52 -5.15
CA SER A 122 3.77 -2.62 -4.18
C SER A 122 5.17 -3.17 -4.02
N HIS A 123 5.56 -3.63 -2.82
CA HIS A 123 6.91 -4.16 -2.63
C HIS A 123 7.10 -5.48 -3.39
N ASP A 124 6.27 -6.47 -3.09
CA ASP A 124 6.15 -7.68 -3.89
C ASP A 124 5.54 -7.38 -5.25
N TRP A 125 5.95 -8.13 -6.27
CA TRP A 125 5.33 -8.06 -7.58
C TRP A 125 3.87 -8.49 -7.49
N PRO A 126 2.94 -7.85 -8.22
CA PRO A 126 1.64 -8.44 -8.49
C PRO A 126 1.84 -9.85 -9.04
N ARG A 127 1.19 -10.83 -8.41
CA ARG A 127 1.34 -12.23 -8.80
C ARG A 127 0.99 -12.39 -10.28
N ARG A 128 1.76 -13.23 -10.98
CA ARG A 128 1.61 -13.55 -12.41
C ARG A 128 2.00 -12.43 -13.38
N VAL A 129 2.45 -11.27 -12.90
CA VAL A 129 2.90 -10.18 -13.80
C VAL A 129 4.10 -10.61 -14.68
N GLU A 130 4.85 -11.61 -14.24
CA GLU A 130 5.97 -12.18 -14.98
C GLU A 130 5.56 -12.67 -16.37
N TRP A 131 4.33 -13.15 -16.55
CA TRP A 131 3.87 -13.71 -17.83
C TRP A 131 3.66 -12.67 -18.94
N PHE A 132 3.65 -11.38 -18.60
CA PHE A 132 3.43 -10.27 -19.55
C PHE A 132 4.73 -9.57 -19.98
N GLY A 133 5.89 -10.16 -19.66
CA GLY A 133 7.20 -9.72 -20.12
C GLY A 133 7.99 -10.86 -20.77
N ASP A 134 9.32 -10.75 -20.80
CA ASP A 134 10.20 -11.84 -21.25
C ASP A 134 10.36 -12.92 -20.17
N TYR A 135 9.28 -13.65 -19.91
CA TYR A 135 9.24 -14.72 -18.91
C TYR A 135 10.22 -15.86 -19.26
N LYS A 136 10.52 -16.07 -20.54
CA LYS A 136 11.45 -17.10 -21.00
C LYS A 136 12.85 -16.80 -20.50
N LYS A 137 13.32 -15.56 -20.70
CA LYS A 137 14.61 -15.11 -20.16
C LYS A 137 14.59 -15.13 -18.64
N LEU A 138 13.53 -14.61 -18.00
CA LEU A 138 13.42 -14.58 -16.54
C LEU A 138 13.59 -15.97 -15.93
N PHE A 139 12.90 -16.98 -16.45
CA PHE A 139 12.96 -18.34 -15.91
C PHE A 139 14.23 -19.09 -16.28
N ALA A 140 14.88 -18.76 -17.40
CA ALA A 140 16.22 -19.24 -17.71
C ALA A 140 17.25 -18.71 -16.70
N ASP A 141 17.19 -17.42 -16.38
CA ASP A 141 18.11 -16.76 -15.43
C ASP A 141 17.78 -17.09 -13.96
N ARG A 142 16.50 -17.36 -13.65
CA ARG A 142 15.98 -17.67 -12.31
C ARG A 142 15.07 -18.91 -12.33
N PRO A 143 15.60 -20.14 -12.44
CA PRO A 143 14.77 -21.35 -12.49
C PRO A 143 13.84 -21.55 -11.26
N SER A 144 14.25 -21.10 -10.08
CA SER A 144 13.42 -21.16 -8.86
C SER A 144 12.16 -20.29 -8.94
N PHE A 145 12.15 -19.25 -9.77
CA PHE A 145 10.94 -18.46 -10.02
C PHE A 145 9.92 -19.26 -10.81
N PHE A 146 10.38 -20.06 -11.78
CA PHE A 146 9.49 -20.95 -12.52
C PHE A 146 8.87 -22.02 -11.61
N GLU A 147 9.65 -22.60 -10.69
CA GLU A 147 9.11 -23.52 -9.67
C GLU A 147 8.02 -22.88 -8.81
N SER A 148 8.21 -21.60 -8.43
CA SER A 148 7.20 -20.85 -7.67
C SER A 148 5.97 -20.50 -8.51
N ALA A 149 6.15 -20.20 -9.81
CA ALA A 149 5.06 -19.90 -10.73
C ALA A 149 4.18 -21.13 -11.01
N LYS A 150 4.77 -22.33 -11.10
CA LYS A 150 4.04 -23.61 -11.25
C LYS A 150 3.06 -23.91 -10.12
N ILE A 151 3.24 -23.29 -8.96
CA ILE A 151 2.34 -23.44 -7.80
C ILE A 151 1.63 -22.12 -7.42
N ASP A 152 1.61 -21.13 -8.33
CA ASP A 152 0.91 -19.85 -8.14
C ASP A 152 1.40 -19.06 -6.90
N ASN A 153 2.69 -19.17 -6.58
CA ASN A 153 3.34 -18.60 -5.39
C ASN A 153 4.43 -17.56 -5.72
N LEU A 154 4.52 -17.11 -6.97
CA LEU A 154 5.44 -16.05 -7.37
C LEU A 154 4.75 -14.68 -7.32
N GLY A 155 5.08 -13.86 -6.31
CA GLY A 155 4.48 -12.55 -6.10
C GLY A 155 3.25 -12.55 -5.19
N SER A 156 2.54 -11.42 -5.16
CA SER A 156 1.47 -11.08 -4.22
C SER A 156 0.10 -11.15 -4.88
N ALA A 157 -0.73 -12.10 -4.44
CA ALA A 157 -2.11 -12.24 -4.91
C ALA A 157 -2.99 -11.01 -4.58
N PRO A 158 -2.85 -10.35 -3.41
CA PRO A 158 -3.58 -9.10 -3.18
C PRO A 158 -3.11 -7.94 -4.06
N ALA A 159 -1.81 -7.84 -4.37
CA ALA A 159 -1.32 -6.82 -5.31
C ALA A 159 -1.85 -7.07 -6.74
N GLU A 160 -1.96 -8.33 -7.17
CA GLU A 160 -2.65 -8.71 -8.42
C GLU A 160 -4.10 -8.19 -8.45
N GLN A 161 -4.86 -8.42 -7.37
CA GLN A 161 -6.26 -7.95 -7.28
C GLN A 161 -6.37 -6.42 -7.37
N VAL A 162 -5.52 -5.70 -6.62
CA VAL A 162 -5.50 -4.24 -6.61
C VAL A 162 -5.09 -3.71 -7.99
N MET A 163 -4.04 -4.24 -8.62
CA MET A 163 -3.59 -3.81 -9.94
C MET A 163 -4.68 -4.02 -11.00
N ASN A 164 -5.36 -5.16 -10.98
CA ASN A 164 -6.41 -5.46 -11.97
C ASN A 164 -7.67 -4.61 -11.78
N LEU A 165 -7.98 -4.18 -10.55
CA LEU A 165 -9.08 -3.25 -10.29
C LEU A 165 -8.71 -1.82 -10.67
N LEU A 166 -7.58 -1.32 -10.15
CA LEU A 166 -7.15 0.07 -10.32
C LEU A 166 -6.74 0.36 -11.77
N ARG A 167 -6.25 -0.67 -12.49
CA ARG A 167 -5.70 -0.59 -13.84
C ARG A 167 -4.79 0.62 -13.98
N SER A 168 -3.88 0.83 -13.02
CA SER A 168 -3.04 2.02 -13.02
C SER A 168 -2.16 2.06 -14.28
N LYS A 169 -1.86 3.25 -14.78
CA LYS A 169 -1.04 3.38 -16.00
C LYS A 169 0.34 2.80 -15.82
N TYR A 170 0.91 3.02 -14.64
CA TYR A 170 2.19 2.47 -14.22
C TYR A 170 2.01 1.65 -12.94
N TRP A 171 2.74 0.55 -12.84
CA TRP A 171 2.86 -0.21 -11.60
C TRP A 171 4.33 -0.50 -11.31
N PHE A 172 4.79 -0.13 -10.11
CA PHE A 172 6.18 -0.30 -9.71
C PHE A 172 6.34 -1.28 -8.55
N SER A 173 7.35 -2.15 -8.65
CA SER A 173 7.68 -3.10 -7.58
C SER A 173 9.17 -3.32 -7.37
N GLY A 174 9.51 -4.01 -6.28
CA GLY A 174 10.87 -4.37 -5.90
C GLY A 174 10.97 -5.85 -5.55
N HIS A 175 11.55 -6.13 -4.37
CA HIS A 175 11.67 -7.43 -3.69
C HIS A 175 12.47 -8.54 -4.41
N MET A 176 12.21 -8.78 -5.70
CA MET A 176 12.71 -9.93 -6.45
C MET A 176 14.17 -9.80 -6.91
N HIS A 177 14.80 -8.63 -6.69
CA HIS A 177 16.21 -8.37 -7.01
C HIS A 177 16.57 -8.71 -8.46
N VAL A 178 15.72 -8.25 -9.38
CA VAL A 178 15.91 -8.35 -10.82
C VAL A 178 15.14 -7.21 -11.48
N LYS A 179 15.76 -6.50 -12.42
CA LYS A 179 15.02 -5.57 -13.26
C LYS A 179 14.13 -6.35 -14.21
N TYR A 180 12.86 -5.97 -14.27
CA TYR A 180 11.89 -6.62 -15.13
C TYR A 180 10.84 -5.63 -15.59
N SER A 181 10.46 -5.75 -16.86
CA SER A 181 9.40 -4.93 -17.43
C SER A 181 8.37 -5.82 -18.10
N ALA A 182 7.12 -5.42 -17.98
CA ALA A 182 5.99 -6.13 -18.55
C ALA A 182 4.90 -5.14 -18.96
N VAL A 183 4.11 -5.52 -19.96
CA VAL A 183 2.97 -4.71 -20.42
C VAL A 183 1.73 -5.57 -20.33
N MET A 184 0.84 -5.19 -19.42
CA MET A 184 -0.40 -5.92 -19.19
C MET A 184 -1.56 -5.21 -19.89
N GLU A 185 -2.16 -5.88 -20.87
CA GLU A 185 -3.36 -5.42 -21.57
C GLU A 185 -4.61 -5.93 -20.85
N HIS A 186 -5.43 -5.01 -20.36
CA HIS A 186 -6.71 -5.30 -19.74
C HIS A 186 -7.78 -5.44 -20.84
N LYS A 187 -8.03 -6.68 -21.27
CA LYS A 187 -9.10 -7.01 -22.22
C LYS A 187 -10.42 -7.26 -21.51
N ASP A 188 -11.50 -6.76 -22.12
CA ASP A 188 -12.86 -6.80 -21.62
C ASP A 188 -13.02 -6.20 -20.20
N ASN A 189 -14.24 -5.85 -19.85
CA ASN A 189 -14.54 -5.26 -18.54
C ASN A 189 -14.51 -6.33 -17.44
N THR A 190 -13.56 -7.27 -17.44
CA THR A 190 -13.48 -8.34 -16.46
C THR A 190 -12.07 -8.43 -15.86
N VAL A 191 -12.02 -8.57 -14.53
CA VAL A 191 -10.77 -8.71 -13.76
C VAL A 191 -10.14 -10.10 -13.97
N GLU A 192 -10.89 -11.04 -14.55
CA GLU A 192 -10.61 -12.48 -14.56
C GLU A 192 -9.99 -12.99 -15.89
N ASP A 193 -9.99 -12.19 -16.97
CA ASP A 193 -9.71 -12.68 -18.33
C ASP A 193 -8.28 -12.42 -18.83
N VAL A 194 -7.50 -11.57 -18.16
CA VAL A 194 -6.17 -11.18 -18.66
C VAL A 194 -5.19 -12.37 -18.77
N PHE A 195 -5.36 -13.41 -17.95
CA PHE A 195 -4.52 -14.61 -17.99
C PHE A 195 -5.02 -15.71 -18.94
N LYS A 196 -6.30 -15.71 -19.30
CA LYS A 196 -6.87 -16.75 -20.18
C LYS A 196 -6.33 -16.62 -21.60
N ASP A 197 -6.07 -15.39 -22.02
CA ASP A 197 -5.60 -15.03 -23.36
C ASP A 197 -4.07 -15.03 -23.50
N LEU A 198 -3.33 -15.43 -22.46
CA LEU A 198 -1.87 -15.55 -22.54
C LEU A 198 -1.48 -16.56 -23.62
N ALA A 199 -0.75 -16.08 -24.62
CA ALA A 199 -0.22 -16.88 -25.72
C ALA A 199 1.01 -17.70 -25.29
N ILE A 200 0.78 -18.77 -24.51
CA ILE A 200 1.82 -19.73 -24.09
C ILE A 200 1.65 -21.09 -24.79
N SER A 201 2.73 -21.86 -24.91
CA SER A 201 2.68 -23.20 -25.53
C SER A 201 1.87 -24.18 -24.68
N ASN A 202 1.30 -25.21 -25.31
CA ASN A 202 0.50 -26.23 -24.63
C ASN A 202 1.32 -27.01 -23.60
N GLU A 203 2.61 -27.27 -23.89
CA GLU A 203 3.54 -27.96 -22.98
C GLU A 203 3.80 -27.15 -21.72
N LEU A 204 3.90 -25.82 -21.87
CA LEU A 204 4.07 -24.91 -20.73
C LEU A 204 2.77 -24.80 -19.94
N ARG A 205 1.63 -24.67 -20.62
CA ARG A 205 0.30 -24.63 -20.02
C ARG A 205 0.01 -25.88 -19.17
N ALA A 206 0.48 -27.05 -19.59
CA ALA A 206 0.33 -28.30 -18.85
C ALA A 206 1.12 -28.36 -17.53
N GLN A 207 2.15 -27.53 -17.37
CA GLN A 207 2.97 -27.46 -16.16
C GLN A 207 2.46 -26.42 -15.16
N LEU A 208 1.54 -25.56 -15.59
CA LEU A 208 1.05 -24.42 -14.81
C LEU A 208 -0.25 -24.78 -14.09
N PRO A 209 -0.53 -24.11 -12.95
CA PRO A 209 -1.68 -24.44 -12.13
C PRO A 209 -2.97 -24.08 -12.87
N MET A 210 -3.98 -24.95 -12.79
CA MET A 210 -5.29 -24.70 -13.42
C MET A 210 -5.97 -23.41 -12.93
N SER A 211 -5.61 -22.91 -11.74
CA SER A 211 -6.07 -21.62 -11.21
C SER A 211 -5.62 -20.41 -12.05
N MET A 212 -4.64 -20.56 -12.94
CA MET A 212 -4.24 -19.53 -13.91
C MET A 212 -5.19 -19.45 -15.11
N PHE A 213 -5.82 -20.56 -15.51
CA PHE A 213 -6.56 -20.65 -16.78
C PHE A 213 -8.03 -21.03 -16.64
N GLY A 214 -8.48 -21.39 -15.44
CA GLY A 214 -9.84 -21.84 -15.16
C GLY A 214 -10.55 -20.93 -14.14
N VAL A 215 -11.86 -20.76 -14.34
CA VAL A 215 -12.76 -20.22 -13.32
C VAL A 215 -12.64 -21.13 -12.10
N ALA A 216 -12.32 -20.57 -10.94
CA ALA A 216 -12.36 -21.32 -9.69
C ALA A 216 -13.72 -22.02 -9.60
N SER A 217 -13.73 -23.35 -9.78
CA SER A 217 -14.90 -24.21 -9.53
C SER A 217 -15.12 -24.31 -8.03
N ARG A 218 -15.51 -23.20 -7.42
CA ARG A 218 -16.19 -23.10 -6.14
C ARG A 218 -17.11 -21.92 -6.28
N LYS A 219 -18.42 -22.16 -6.17
CA LYS A 219 -19.42 -21.14 -5.91
C LYS A 219 -18.99 -20.33 -4.68
N LYS A 220 -18.19 -19.28 -4.87
CA LYS A 220 -18.02 -18.17 -3.94
C LYS A 220 -18.55 -16.95 -4.66
N LYS A 221 -19.55 -16.33 -4.04
CA LYS A 221 -20.36 -15.27 -4.62
C LYS A 221 -19.51 -13.99 -4.79
N SER A 222 -19.54 -13.49 -6.04
CA SER A 222 -19.22 -12.17 -6.57
C SER A 222 -18.07 -11.34 -5.96
N ALA A 223 -16.87 -11.46 -6.54
CA ALA A 223 -15.99 -10.30 -6.75
C ALA A 223 -16.63 -9.38 -7.83
N PRO A 224 -16.26 -8.08 -7.91
CA PRO A 224 -16.80 -7.18 -8.93
C PRO A 224 -16.36 -7.71 -10.28
N LYS A 225 -17.33 -8.08 -11.11
CA LYS A 225 -17.06 -8.65 -12.44
C LYS A 225 -16.43 -7.64 -13.39
N SER A 226 -16.34 -6.36 -13.04
CA SER A 226 -15.77 -5.30 -13.85
C SER A 226 -15.10 -4.22 -13.01
N PRO A 227 -14.08 -3.53 -13.57
CA PRO A 227 -13.60 -2.31 -12.93
C PRO A 227 -14.75 -1.28 -12.82
N PRO A 228 -14.64 -0.34 -11.86
CA PRO A 228 -15.48 0.85 -11.81
C PRO A 228 -15.53 1.58 -13.17
N LEU A 229 -16.69 2.16 -13.52
CA LEU A 229 -16.94 2.77 -14.84
C LEU A 229 -15.94 3.89 -15.20
N ASP A 230 -15.44 4.63 -14.20
CA ASP A 230 -14.49 5.72 -14.41
C ASP A 230 -13.06 5.22 -14.69
N ILE A 231 -12.74 3.97 -14.33
CA ILE A 231 -11.45 3.34 -14.61
C ILE A 231 -11.47 2.80 -16.04
N THR A 232 -10.97 3.64 -16.94
CA THR A 232 -11.00 3.41 -18.39
C THR A 232 -9.66 2.96 -18.96
N ASN A 233 -8.60 2.92 -18.16
CA ASN A 233 -7.29 2.52 -18.65
C ASN A 233 -7.28 1.03 -19.01
N THR A 234 -6.71 0.72 -20.17
CA THR A 234 -6.65 -0.63 -20.74
C THR A 234 -5.25 -1.22 -20.73
N VAL A 235 -4.23 -0.45 -20.33
CA VAL A 235 -2.84 -0.92 -20.31
C VAL A 235 -2.13 -0.50 -19.04
N THR A 236 -1.51 -1.45 -18.35
CA THR A 236 -0.61 -1.19 -17.23
C THR A 236 0.82 -1.50 -17.63
N HIS A 237 1.70 -0.52 -17.51
CA HIS A 237 3.14 -0.69 -17.66
C HIS A 237 3.75 -1.06 -16.32
N PHE A 238 4.22 -2.31 -16.20
CA PHE A 238 4.89 -2.80 -15.00
C PHE A 238 6.40 -2.64 -15.13
N LEU A 239 7.03 -2.13 -14.06
CA LEU A 239 8.49 -2.09 -13.92
C LEU A 239 8.89 -2.49 -12.50
N ALA A 240 9.77 -3.47 -12.42
CA ALA A 240 10.49 -3.81 -11.21
C ALA A 240 11.97 -3.53 -11.36
N LEU A 241 12.62 -3.15 -10.26
CA LEU A 241 14.06 -2.85 -10.23
C LEU A 241 14.83 -3.87 -9.39
N ASP A 242 16.12 -4.00 -9.69
CA ASP A 242 17.03 -4.81 -8.88
C ASP A 242 17.33 -4.10 -7.55
N LYS A 243 17.93 -4.82 -6.59
CA LYS A 243 18.50 -4.19 -5.39
C LYS A 243 19.73 -3.35 -5.75
N PRO A 244 20.01 -2.30 -4.98
CA PRO A 244 21.26 -1.54 -5.11
C PRO A 244 22.49 -2.43 -5.10
N GLY A 245 23.43 -2.16 -6.01
CA GLY A 245 24.72 -2.85 -6.05
C GLY A 245 25.48 -2.62 -7.36
N PRO A 246 26.76 -3.03 -7.41
CA PRO A 246 27.59 -2.90 -8.60
C PRO A 246 26.97 -3.67 -9.78
N ASN A 247 26.95 -3.04 -10.96
CA ASN A 247 26.46 -3.62 -12.21
C ASN A 247 25.00 -4.13 -12.14
N ARG A 248 24.16 -3.47 -11.33
CA ARG A 248 22.73 -3.76 -11.20
C ARG A 248 21.90 -2.58 -11.66
N GLU A 249 20.75 -2.87 -12.25
CA GLU A 249 19.79 -1.86 -12.70
C GLU A 249 18.75 -1.59 -11.60
N PHE A 250 19.17 -0.85 -10.58
CA PHE A 250 18.37 -0.55 -9.38
C PHE A 250 17.72 0.83 -9.37
N LEU A 251 18.01 1.66 -10.38
CA LEU A 251 17.49 3.02 -10.53
C LEU A 251 17.05 3.22 -11.99
N GLU A 252 15.85 3.73 -12.18
CA GLU A 252 15.29 4.09 -13.48
C GLU A 252 14.72 5.51 -13.40
N LEU A 253 14.97 6.32 -14.42
CA LEU A 253 14.34 7.62 -14.58
C LEU A 253 13.30 7.52 -15.70
N LEU A 254 12.02 7.68 -15.34
CA LEU A 254 10.89 7.55 -16.24
C LEU A 254 10.08 8.84 -16.28
N GLU A 255 9.68 9.25 -17.48
CA GLU A 255 8.65 10.27 -17.65
C GLU A 255 7.25 9.63 -17.58
N VAL A 256 6.41 10.12 -16.67
CA VAL A 256 5.05 9.61 -16.44
C VAL A 256 4.00 10.62 -16.89
N ASN A 257 2.86 10.11 -17.31
CA ASN A 257 1.76 10.90 -17.88
C ASN A 257 0.51 10.67 -17.03
N SER A 258 -0.17 11.75 -16.65
CA SER A 258 -1.42 11.67 -15.89
C SER A 258 -2.59 11.17 -16.75
N CYS A 259 -3.53 10.46 -16.12
CA CYS A 259 -4.82 10.05 -16.66
C CYS A 259 -5.86 11.17 -16.61
N CYS A 260 -5.58 12.27 -15.91
CA CYS A 260 -6.47 13.42 -15.85
C CYS A 260 -6.69 14.02 -17.24
N LYS A 261 -7.96 14.23 -17.59
CA LYS A 261 -8.33 14.80 -18.89
C LYS A 261 -8.03 16.30 -18.90
N VAL A 262 -7.64 16.82 -20.06
CA VAL A 262 -7.45 18.27 -20.24
C VAL A 262 -8.78 18.97 -19.95
N GLY A 263 -8.76 19.96 -19.04
CA GLY A 263 -9.95 20.69 -18.59
C GLY A 263 -10.68 20.06 -17.39
N ASP A 264 -10.18 18.96 -16.82
CA ASP A 264 -10.72 18.37 -15.60
C ASP A 264 -10.44 19.25 -14.36
N THR A 265 -11.49 19.89 -13.86
CA THR A 265 -11.43 20.78 -12.69
C THR A 265 -11.37 20.03 -11.36
N SER A 266 -11.57 18.72 -11.34
CA SER A 266 -11.49 17.90 -10.12
C SER A 266 -10.09 17.91 -9.50
N THR A 267 -9.06 18.21 -10.30
CA THR A 267 -7.68 18.32 -9.82
C THR A 267 -7.32 19.65 -9.19
N ASN A 268 -8.14 20.68 -9.35
CA ASN A 268 -7.84 22.05 -8.90
C ASN A 268 -7.36 22.14 -7.44
N PRO A 269 -7.95 21.41 -6.47
CA PRO A 269 -7.48 21.44 -5.08
C PRO A 269 -6.04 20.96 -4.88
N TYR A 270 -5.49 20.17 -5.82
CA TYR A 270 -4.19 19.51 -5.69
C TYR A 270 -3.07 20.23 -6.45
N MET A 271 -3.39 21.28 -7.22
CA MET A 271 -2.45 21.95 -8.13
C MET A 271 -1.53 22.97 -7.43
N GLN A 272 -1.60 23.09 -6.11
CA GLN A 272 -0.74 24.00 -5.34
C GLN A 272 0.74 23.63 -5.50
N LYS A 273 1.58 24.62 -5.86
CA LYS A 273 3.02 24.46 -6.01
C LYS A 273 3.83 25.14 -4.89
N THR A 274 5.02 24.64 -4.64
CA THR A 274 6.06 25.28 -3.82
C THR A 274 6.70 26.44 -4.61
N PRO A 275 7.47 27.32 -3.95
CA PRO A 275 8.22 28.39 -4.63
C PRO A 275 9.17 27.88 -5.74
N GLU A 276 9.67 26.64 -5.61
CA GLU A 276 10.53 25.97 -6.58
C GLU A 276 9.76 25.33 -7.75
N GLY A 277 8.44 25.55 -7.84
CA GLY A 277 7.59 25.07 -8.90
C GLY A 277 7.23 23.58 -8.82
N LYS A 278 7.51 22.91 -7.69
CA LYS A 278 7.13 21.51 -7.43
C LYS A 278 5.72 21.46 -6.84
N PHE A 279 4.94 20.41 -7.10
CA PHE A 279 3.62 20.28 -6.46
C PHE A 279 3.77 19.97 -4.97
N ASN A 280 2.77 20.31 -4.16
CA ASN A 280 2.66 19.83 -2.80
C ASN A 280 2.01 18.44 -2.78
N LEU A 281 2.30 17.66 -1.75
CA LEU A 281 1.62 16.40 -1.49
C LEU A 281 0.27 16.67 -0.82
N HIS A 282 -0.77 15.99 -1.30
CA HIS A 282 -2.13 16.14 -0.79
C HIS A 282 -2.76 14.77 -0.49
N TYR A 283 -3.65 14.76 0.50
CA TYR A 283 -4.60 13.68 0.69
C TYR A 283 -5.59 13.62 -0.47
N ASP A 284 -6.05 12.42 -0.82
CA ASP A 284 -7.07 12.21 -1.85
C ASP A 284 -8.47 12.12 -1.21
N GLU A 285 -9.44 12.87 -1.73
CA GLU A 285 -10.79 12.94 -1.16
C GLU A 285 -11.52 11.59 -1.12
N GLU A 286 -11.42 10.79 -2.20
CA GLU A 286 -12.04 9.47 -2.26
C GLU A 286 -11.38 8.55 -1.22
N TRP A 287 -10.05 8.58 -1.12
CA TRP A 287 -9.34 7.78 -0.12
C TRP A 287 -9.71 8.15 1.31
N LEU A 288 -9.76 9.43 1.65
CA LEU A 288 -10.20 9.88 2.96
C LEU A 288 -11.64 9.42 3.27
N SER A 289 -12.52 9.42 2.27
CA SER A 289 -13.90 8.93 2.42
C SER A 289 -13.96 7.43 2.69
N ILE A 290 -13.11 6.63 2.02
CA ILE A 290 -13.00 5.19 2.23
C ILE A 290 -12.50 4.89 3.64
N ILE A 291 -11.45 5.59 4.09
CA ILE A 291 -10.91 5.46 5.44
C ILE A 291 -11.98 5.75 6.48
N ARG A 292 -12.68 6.89 6.36
CA ARG A 292 -13.74 7.26 7.30
C ARG A 292 -14.87 6.22 7.33
N SER A 293 -15.30 5.72 6.17
CA SER A 293 -16.34 4.69 6.09
C SER A 293 -15.95 3.33 6.69
N SER A 294 -14.65 3.04 6.74
CA SER A 294 -14.13 1.77 7.27
C SER A 294 -14.04 1.77 8.79
N GLU A 295 -13.89 2.95 9.42
CA GLU A 295 -13.70 3.10 10.87
C GLU A 295 -15.02 3.47 11.61
N ASP A 296 -16.07 3.89 10.89
CA ASP A 296 -17.41 4.14 11.47
C ASP A 296 -18.14 2.84 11.90
N GLY A 297 -17.54 1.66 11.67
CA GLY A 297 -18.05 0.37 12.12
C GLY A 297 -17.51 -0.01 13.50
N SER A 298 -18.24 0.33 14.56
CA SER A 298 -18.12 -0.35 15.85
C SER A 298 -18.42 -1.84 15.65
N ASP A 299 -17.51 -2.71 16.10
CA ASP A 299 -17.48 -4.18 15.96
C ASP A 299 -16.84 -4.73 14.66
N ILE A 300 -15.52 -4.52 14.52
CA ILE A 300 -14.67 -5.20 13.53
C ILE A 300 -14.08 -6.48 14.15
N GLU A 301 -14.94 -7.39 14.58
CA GLU A 301 -14.63 -8.82 14.45
C GLU A 301 -15.40 -9.30 13.23
N ASP A 302 -14.67 -9.66 12.16
CA ASP A 302 -15.21 -10.33 10.97
C ASP A 302 -15.83 -9.45 9.86
N VAL A 303 -15.18 -8.34 9.50
CA VAL A 303 -15.38 -7.74 8.16
C VAL A 303 -14.63 -8.59 7.14
N SER A 304 -15.15 -9.79 6.91
CA SER A 304 -14.83 -10.61 5.74
C SER A 304 -15.13 -9.79 4.46
N LEU A 305 -14.30 -9.95 3.42
CA LEU A 305 -14.47 -9.41 2.05
C LEU A 305 -15.93 -9.37 1.54
N ASN A 306 -16.76 -10.31 2.00
CA ASN A 306 -18.18 -10.40 1.70
C ASN A 306 -18.96 -9.12 2.06
N ILE A 307 -18.62 -8.38 3.12
CA ILE A 307 -19.41 -7.18 3.50
C ILE A 307 -19.14 -5.99 2.57
N ALA A 308 -17.90 -5.81 2.11
CA ALA A 308 -17.55 -4.78 1.13
C ALA A 308 -18.08 -5.11 -0.28
N LEU A 309 -18.33 -6.39 -0.56
CA LEU A 309 -18.77 -6.89 -1.88
C LEU A 309 -20.28 -7.21 -1.99
N GLU A 310 -20.96 -7.54 -0.88
CA GLU A 310 -22.36 -8.02 -0.88
C GLU A 310 -23.38 -7.00 -0.35
N LYS A 311 -22.99 -5.95 0.40
CA LYS A 311 -23.93 -4.85 0.68
C LYS A 311 -24.32 -4.26 -0.66
N SER A 312 -25.64 -4.22 -0.94
CA SER A 312 -26.16 -3.83 -2.26
C SER A 312 -25.39 -2.63 -2.78
N HIS A 313 -24.97 -2.66 -4.05
CA HIS A 313 -24.19 -1.59 -4.67
C HIS A 313 -24.73 -0.21 -4.26
N ALA A 314 -26.06 -0.08 -4.14
CA ALA A 314 -26.79 1.10 -3.67
C ALA A 314 -26.54 1.52 -2.20
N ALA A 315 -26.52 0.59 -1.24
CA ALA A 315 -26.32 0.91 0.18
C ALA A 315 -24.87 1.30 0.47
N TYR A 316 -23.91 0.60 -0.14
CA TYR A 316 -22.48 0.91 -0.04
C TYR A 316 -22.15 2.25 -0.75
N THR A 317 -22.72 2.52 -1.92
CA THR A 317 -22.55 3.83 -2.60
C THR A 317 -23.13 4.98 -1.78
N ASN A 318 -24.21 4.78 -1.02
CA ASN A 318 -24.80 5.85 -0.22
C ASN A 318 -23.89 6.27 0.94
N THR A 319 -23.32 5.32 1.69
CA THR A 319 -22.42 5.63 2.82
C THR A 319 -21.10 6.27 2.34
N VAL A 320 -20.50 5.76 1.25
CA VAL A 320 -19.29 6.36 0.67
C VAL A 320 -19.60 7.76 0.12
N SER A 321 -20.76 7.97 -0.51
CA SER A 321 -21.16 9.29 -1.00
C SER A 321 -21.41 10.28 0.14
N GLN A 322 -21.98 9.84 1.27
CA GLN A 322 -22.13 10.66 2.47
C GLN A 322 -20.78 11.05 3.07
N ASN A 323 -19.86 10.10 3.20
CA ASN A 323 -18.51 10.36 3.68
C ASN A 323 -17.73 11.28 2.74
N LEU A 324 -17.82 11.08 1.42
CA LEU A 324 -17.20 11.98 0.44
C LEU A 324 -17.74 13.41 0.58
N ARG A 325 -19.05 13.58 0.73
CA ARG A 325 -19.65 14.91 0.97
C ARG A 325 -19.17 15.53 2.29
N TRP A 326 -19.03 14.70 3.34
CA TRP A 326 -18.45 15.14 4.61
C TRP A 326 -17.00 15.61 4.41
N ILE A 327 -16.18 14.87 3.68
CA ILE A 327 -14.78 15.24 3.37
C ILE A 327 -14.74 16.55 2.59
N GLN A 328 -15.56 16.70 1.55
CA GLN A 328 -15.63 17.93 0.76
C GLN A 328 -15.98 19.15 1.63
N THR A 329 -16.92 18.99 2.56
CA THR A 329 -17.40 20.08 3.43
C THR A 329 -16.41 20.40 4.56
N ASN A 330 -15.81 19.39 5.18
CA ASN A 330 -15.03 19.55 6.41
C ASN A 330 -13.53 19.62 6.19
N ILE A 331 -13.03 19.11 5.08
CA ILE A 331 -11.60 19.04 4.74
C ILE A 331 -11.30 19.91 3.51
N THR A 332 -11.90 19.59 2.36
CA THR A 332 -11.61 20.27 1.09
C THR A 332 -11.95 21.75 1.13
N ALA A 333 -13.17 22.11 1.54
CA ALA A 333 -13.61 23.50 1.62
C ALA A 333 -12.80 24.33 2.63
N LYS A 334 -12.15 23.68 3.60
CA LYS A 334 -11.27 24.32 4.59
C LYS A 334 -9.80 24.34 4.17
N GLY A 335 -9.47 23.85 2.96
CA GLY A 335 -8.09 23.81 2.46
C GLY A 335 -7.19 22.80 3.17
N LEU A 336 -7.75 21.78 3.81
CA LEU A 336 -7.01 20.82 4.64
C LEU A 336 -6.52 19.58 3.87
N LEU A 337 -6.62 19.58 2.54
CA LEU A 337 -6.10 18.47 1.72
C LEU A 337 -4.58 18.48 1.60
N LYS A 338 -3.91 19.63 1.75
CA LYS A 338 -2.45 19.68 1.75
C LYS A 338 -1.93 18.91 2.97
N ILE A 339 -1.06 17.94 2.73
CA ILE A 339 -0.41 17.20 3.83
C ILE A 339 0.49 18.18 4.60
N PRO A 340 0.34 18.30 5.93
CA PRO A 340 1.17 19.21 6.72
C PRO A 340 2.62 18.72 6.75
N GLU A 341 3.58 19.64 6.64
CA GLU A 341 5.01 19.35 6.81
C GLU A 341 5.37 19.35 8.32
N ASN A 342 4.88 18.34 9.04
CA ASN A 342 4.91 18.25 10.50
C ASN A 342 5.87 17.18 11.04
N PHE A 343 6.93 16.83 10.30
CA PHE A 343 7.96 15.91 10.80
C PHE A 343 8.54 16.41 12.13
N LYS A 344 8.58 15.53 13.14
CA LYS A 344 9.22 15.76 14.43
C LYS A 344 9.97 14.50 14.87
N LYS A 345 11.17 14.70 15.42
CA LYS A 345 11.94 13.66 16.11
C LYS A 345 11.25 13.34 17.43
N HIS A 346 10.70 12.13 17.54
CA HIS A 346 9.94 11.62 18.68
C HIS A 346 10.69 10.48 19.41
N ALA A 347 11.73 9.92 18.77
CA ALA A 347 12.63 8.93 19.32
C ALA A 347 14.06 9.48 19.38
N PRO A 348 14.94 8.93 20.25
CA PRO A 348 16.34 9.29 20.30
C PRO A 348 17.05 9.11 18.96
N ILE A 349 18.00 10.01 18.67
CA ILE A 349 18.88 9.88 17.50
C ILE A 349 19.92 8.80 17.78
N TYR A 350 20.23 7.99 16.77
CA TYR A 350 21.31 7.02 16.84
C TYR A 350 22.66 7.69 17.17
N ASP A 351 23.29 7.27 18.28
CA ASP A 351 24.67 7.62 18.64
C ASP A 351 25.58 6.38 18.48
N PRO A 352 26.60 6.41 17.61
CA PRO A 352 27.54 5.30 17.45
C PRO A 352 28.38 5.01 18.70
N ASN A 353 28.47 5.95 19.65
CA ASN A 353 29.21 5.78 20.91
C ASN A 353 28.37 5.17 22.02
N GLU A 354 27.05 5.13 21.87
CA GLU A 354 26.15 4.55 22.86
C GLU A 354 26.25 3.02 22.82
N LYS A 355 26.45 2.40 24.00
CA LYS A 355 26.47 0.94 24.13
C LYS A 355 25.05 0.40 24.05
N VAL A 356 24.51 0.28 22.82
CA VAL A 356 23.20 -0.32 22.59
C VAL A 356 23.22 -1.77 23.07
N ARG A 357 22.35 -2.09 24.04
CA ARG A 357 22.15 -3.47 24.48
C ARG A 357 21.39 -4.22 23.41
N THR A 358 22.12 -4.98 22.61
CA THR A 358 21.55 -5.65 21.44
C THR A 358 20.56 -6.77 21.79
N SER A 359 20.45 -7.14 23.07
CA SER A 359 19.47 -8.09 23.61
C SER A 359 18.10 -7.48 23.92
N GLU A 360 17.99 -6.15 23.96
CA GLU A 360 16.76 -5.44 24.31
C GLU A 360 16.04 -4.93 23.04
N GLN A 361 14.71 -4.87 23.08
CA GLN A 361 13.89 -4.27 22.02
C GLN A 361 13.71 -2.77 22.28
N PRO A 362 13.52 -1.95 21.24
CA PRO A 362 13.30 -0.52 21.43
C PRO A 362 12.02 -0.25 22.22
N CYS A 363 11.99 0.86 22.95
CA CYS A 363 10.77 1.42 23.51
C CYS A 363 9.84 1.93 22.39
N GLU A 364 8.55 2.04 22.69
CA GLU A 364 7.61 2.71 21.81
C GLU A 364 7.77 4.23 21.92
N PHE A 365 7.73 4.91 20.77
CA PHE A 365 7.75 6.37 20.70
C PHE A 365 6.56 6.81 19.86
N PRO A 366 5.40 7.10 20.48
CA PRO A 366 4.20 7.46 19.73
C PRO A 366 4.43 8.64 18.78
N ASN A 367 3.98 8.50 17.53
CA ASN A 367 4.10 9.52 16.51
C ASN A 367 2.80 10.32 16.38
N THR A 368 2.86 11.63 16.57
CA THR A 368 1.66 12.49 16.58
C THR A 368 1.00 12.61 15.21
N GLN A 369 1.70 12.27 14.11
CA GLN A 369 1.14 12.41 12.75
C GLN A 369 -0.10 11.53 12.53
N THR A 370 -0.07 10.28 13.00
CA THR A 370 -1.24 9.38 12.91
C THR A 370 -2.38 9.89 13.78
N GLU A 371 -2.07 10.38 14.99
CA GLU A 371 -3.07 10.96 15.88
C GLU A 371 -3.72 12.21 15.28
N GLU A 372 -2.93 13.13 14.72
CA GLU A 372 -3.39 14.33 14.03
C GLU A 372 -4.26 13.98 12.81
N PHE A 373 -3.88 12.95 12.05
CA PHE A 373 -4.67 12.43 10.93
C PHE A 373 -6.02 11.88 11.39
N CYS A 374 -6.05 11.04 12.43
CA CYS A 374 -7.29 10.50 12.98
C CYS A 374 -8.20 11.61 13.54
N LYS A 375 -7.64 12.61 14.23
CA LYS A 375 -8.37 13.80 14.71
C LYS A 375 -8.97 14.60 13.55
N MET A 376 -8.20 14.83 12.49
CA MET A 376 -8.68 15.52 11.28
C MET A 376 -9.88 14.80 10.66
N LEU A 377 -9.82 13.47 10.58
CA LEU A 377 -10.89 12.66 10.03
C LEU A 377 -12.01 12.31 11.01
N GLN A 378 -11.91 12.68 12.29
CA GLN A 378 -12.83 12.27 13.36
C GLN A 378 -13.09 10.76 13.37
N ILE A 379 -12.01 9.98 13.36
CA ILE A 379 -12.01 8.51 13.46
C ILE A 379 -11.21 8.07 14.69
N TRP A 380 -11.47 6.85 15.15
CA TRP A 380 -10.71 6.26 16.24
C TRP A 380 -9.27 5.94 15.83
N ASN A 381 -8.32 6.14 16.74
CA ASN A 381 -6.92 5.77 16.52
C ASN A 381 -6.62 4.40 17.12
N ASN A 382 -6.69 3.34 16.31
CA ASN A 382 -6.38 1.97 16.71
C ASN A 382 -4.89 1.73 17.05
N PHE A 383 -4.03 2.72 16.78
CA PHE A 383 -2.58 2.64 16.96
C PHE A 383 -2.07 3.57 18.07
N SER A 384 -2.98 4.21 18.82
CA SER A 384 -2.58 4.97 20.00
C SER A 384 -1.94 4.01 21.00
N ALA A 385 -0.84 4.46 21.60
CA ALA A 385 -0.33 3.77 22.76
C ALA A 385 -1.31 4.02 23.90
N GLY A 386 -2.23 3.09 24.14
CA GLY A 386 -3.00 3.11 25.38
C GLY A 386 -2.05 3.17 26.57
N GLU A 387 -2.28 4.13 27.47
CA GLU A 387 -2.16 3.85 28.89
C GLU A 387 -2.99 2.59 29.15
N ASP A 388 -2.50 1.70 30.02
CA ASP A 388 -3.23 0.50 30.43
C ASP A 388 -4.72 0.80 30.58
N VAL A 389 -5.55 0.00 29.92
CA VAL A 389 -7.00 -0.03 30.17
C VAL A 389 -7.18 -0.61 31.57
N THR A 390 -6.94 0.20 32.60
CA THR A 390 -7.59 0.03 33.88
C THR A 390 -8.96 0.66 33.77
N GLU A 391 -9.97 -0.19 33.98
CA GLU A 391 -11.36 0.16 34.24
C GLU A 391 -12.18 0.62 33.02
N VAL A 392 -12.83 -0.38 32.43
CA VAL A 392 -14.21 -0.25 31.96
C VAL A 392 -15.05 0.21 33.16
N ASP A 393 -15.09 1.51 33.43
CA ASP A 393 -16.03 2.04 34.39
C ASP A 393 -17.40 2.17 33.72
N ASN A 394 -18.20 1.18 34.05
CA ASN A 394 -19.64 1.13 33.87
C ASN A 394 -20.29 2.42 34.39
N TYR A 395 -20.73 3.30 33.50
CA TYR A 395 -21.84 4.19 33.85
C TYR A 395 -23.15 3.41 33.76
N ILE A 396 -23.40 2.63 34.81
CA ILE A 396 -24.75 2.24 35.21
C ILE A 396 -25.47 3.51 35.67
N VAL A 397 -26.62 3.75 35.04
CA VAL A 397 -27.64 4.71 35.46
C VAL A 397 -28.21 4.29 36.81
N PHE A 398 -28.27 5.21 37.77
CA PHE A 398 -29.30 5.18 38.82
C PHE A 398 -29.90 6.57 38.99
N GLU A 399 -31.22 6.60 38.75
CA GLU A 399 -32.28 7.60 38.99
C GLU A 399 -32.13 9.04 38.48
#